data_AF-A0A448N1K9-F1
#
_entry.id   AF-A0A448N1K9-F1
#
_cell.length_a   1.000
_cell.length_b   1.000
_cell.length_c   1.000
_cell.angle_alpha   90.00
_cell.angle_beta   90.00
_cell.angle_gamma   90.00
#
_symmetry.space_group_name_H-M   'P 1'
#
loop_
_entity.id
_entity.type
_entity.pdbx_description
1 polymer ?
#
loop_
_entity_poly.entity_id
_entity_poly.type
_entity_poly.pdbx_seq_one_letter_code
_entity_poly.pdbx_strand_id
1 'polypeptide(L)'
;MAAENLLGLTLKEGSESGYRRPLGKPEFTEVRRVFSLGDDDRQEVFDRAVAFAKESGWKKDFESGLPPNMVWNGQKNNPRRECGVFISDNDAADLMIRLRVFDEP
;
A
#
# COMPACT_ATOMS: atom_id res chain seq x y z
N MET A 1 -5.19 14.53 0.38
CA MET A 1 -6.36 14.19 -0.45
C MET A 1 -6.32 12.69 -0.66
N ALA A 2 -7.30 11.95 -0.13
CA ALA A 2 -7.39 10.52 -0.38
C ALA A 2 -7.69 10.35 -1.87
N ALA A 3 -6.90 9.54 -2.57
CA ALA A 3 -7.21 9.20 -3.96
C ALA A 3 -8.46 8.31 -3.94
N GLU A 4 -9.63 8.91 -4.19
CA GLU A 4 -10.91 8.19 -4.30
C GLU A 4 -10.88 7.19 -5.47
N ASN A 5 -9.99 7.45 -6.45
CA ASN A 5 -9.64 6.53 -7.52
C ASN A 5 -8.11 6.43 -7.62
N LEU A 6 -7.58 5.21 -7.55
CA LEU A 6 -6.17 4.93 -7.78
C LEU A 6 -6.06 3.87 -8.86
N LEU A 7 -5.28 4.15 -9.92
CA LEU A 7 -5.11 3.25 -11.08
C LEU A 7 -6.41 2.88 -11.81
N GLY A 8 -7.44 3.72 -11.69
CA GLY A 8 -8.78 3.43 -12.23
C GLY A 8 -9.64 2.51 -11.37
N LEU A 9 -9.13 2.08 -10.21
CA LEU A 9 -9.84 1.17 -9.30
C LEU A 9 -10.72 1.93 -8.32
N THR A 10 -11.87 1.34 -8.00
CA THR A 10 -12.83 1.89 -7.03
C THR A 10 -12.38 1.56 -5.61
N LEU A 11 -12.30 2.59 -4.75
CA LEU A 11 -12.02 2.43 -3.32
C LEU A 11 -13.18 1.69 -2.63
N LYS A 12 -12.89 0.52 -2.06
CA LYS A 12 -13.82 -0.32 -1.29
C LYS A 12 -13.76 -0.01 0.20
N GLU A 13 -12.55 0.16 0.74
CA GLU A 13 -12.33 0.45 2.15
C GLU A 13 -11.11 1.37 2.32
N GLY A 14 -11.24 2.40 3.15
CA GLY A 14 -10.16 3.26 3.58
C GLY A 14 -10.12 3.35 5.10
N SER A 15 -8.96 3.09 5.70
CA SER A 15 -8.74 3.23 7.14
C SER A 15 -7.46 4.00 7.40
N GLU A 16 -7.52 4.95 8.32
CA GLU A 16 -6.38 5.72 8.80
C GLU A 16 -6.33 5.55 10.32
N SER A 17 -5.20 5.06 10.83
CA SER A 17 -4.99 4.82 12.25
C SER A 17 -3.63 5.33 12.69
N GLY A 18 -3.51 5.76 13.94
CA GLY A 18 -2.21 6.14 14.48
C GLY A 18 -2.09 5.87 15.97
N TYR A 19 -0.90 5.44 16.40
CA TYR A 19 -0.59 5.19 17.79
C TYR A 19 -0.16 6.49 18.47
N ARG A 20 -1.00 7.02 19.38
CA ARG A 20 -0.64 8.19 20.20
C ARG A 20 0.25 7.76 21.35
N ARG A 21 1.30 8.55 21.63
CA ARG A 21 2.01 8.44 22.91
C ARG A 21 1.11 8.97 24.03
N PRO A 22 1.30 8.51 25.28
CA PRO A 22 0.64 9.10 26.45
C PRO A 22 0.90 10.61 26.62
N LEU A 23 1.97 11.16 26.00
CA LEU A 23 2.44 12.53 26.22
C LEU A 23 2.78 13.32 24.93
N GLY A 24 2.35 12.91 23.73
CA GLY A 24 2.72 13.66 22.51
C GLY A 24 2.35 13.01 21.19
N LYS A 25 2.95 13.54 20.10
CA LYS A 25 2.69 13.22 18.69
C LYS A 25 2.57 11.70 18.41
N PRO A 26 1.76 11.31 17.41
CA PRO A 26 1.62 9.91 17.02
C PRO A 26 2.96 9.35 16.53
N GLU A 27 3.37 8.20 17.07
CA GLU A 27 4.63 7.52 16.72
C GLU A 27 4.55 6.84 15.35
N PHE A 28 3.36 6.34 14.99
CA PHE A 28 3.09 5.67 13.73
C PHE A 28 1.74 6.11 13.18
N THR A 29 1.67 6.40 11.88
CA THR A 29 0.41 6.54 11.14
C THR A 29 0.33 5.44 10.09
N GLU A 30 -0.70 4.61 10.15
CA GLU A 30 -1.02 3.60 9.16
C GLU A 30 -2.23 4.03 8.36
N VAL A 31 -2.03 4.09 7.04
CA VAL A 31 -3.08 4.32 6.05
C VAL A 31 -3.25 3.01 5.27
N ARG A 32 -4.44 2.44 5.34
CA ARG A 32 -4.87 1.26 4.59
C ARG A 32 -5.91 1.69 3.57
N ARG A 33 -5.71 1.32 2.31
CA ARG A 33 -6.72 1.44 1.26
C ARG A 33 -6.88 0.10 0.55
N VAL A 34 -8.12 -0.31 0.36
CA VAL A 34 -8.50 -1.52 -0.34
C VAL A 34 -9.33 -1.11 -1.55
N PHE A 35 -8.90 -1.54 -2.72
CA PHE A 35 -9.56 -1.28 -4.00
C PHE A 35 -10.10 -2.59 -4.57
N SER A 36 -11.29 -2.53 -5.16
CA SER A 36 -11.85 -3.69 -5.86
C SER A 36 -11.22 -3.80 -7.24
N LEU A 37 -10.76 -5.00 -7.62
CA LEU A 37 -10.22 -5.28 -8.95
C LEU A 37 -11.30 -5.50 -10.02
N GLY A 38 -12.52 -5.90 -9.62
CA GLY A 38 -13.55 -6.28 -10.59
C GLY A 38 -13.08 -7.40 -11.52
N ASP A 39 -13.19 -7.17 -12.83
CA ASP A 39 -12.74 -8.08 -13.91
C ASP A 39 -11.32 -7.76 -14.43
N ASP A 40 -10.61 -6.77 -13.85
CA ASP A 40 -9.27 -6.39 -14.29
C ASP A 40 -8.23 -7.49 -14.00
N ASP A 41 -7.23 -7.61 -14.89
CA ASP A 41 -6.16 -8.58 -14.73
C ASP A 41 -5.30 -8.29 -13.48
N ARG A 42 -5.25 -9.26 -12.57
CA ARG A 42 -4.58 -9.12 -11.26
C ARG A 42 -3.09 -8.79 -11.41
N GLN A 43 -2.42 -9.40 -12.39
CA GLN A 43 -0.99 -9.20 -12.61
C GLN A 43 -0.75 -7.81 -13.20
N GLU A 44 -1.53 -7.39 -14.20
CA GLU A 44 -1.42 -6.06 -14.80
C GLU A 44 -1.65 -4.96 -13.75
N VAL A 45 -2.69 -5.09 -12.93
CA VAL A 45 -2.98 -4.13 -11.87
C VAL A 45 -1.86 -4.08 -10.82
N PHE A 46 -1.33 -5.24 -10.43
CA PHE A 46 -0.19 -5.30 -9.52
C PHE A 46 1.04 -4.60 -10.09
N ASP A 47 1.42 -4.91 -11.34
CA ASP A 47 2.57 -4.29 -12.00
C ASP A 47 2.41 -2.77 -12.15
N ARG A 48 1.20 -2.29 -12.46
CA ARG A 48 0.89 -0.85 -12.51
C ARG A 48 0.99 -0.19 -11.14
N ALA A 49 0.49 -0.84 -10.08
CA ALA A 49 0.60 -0.33 -8.71
C ALA A 49 2.06 -0.27 -8.23
N VAL A 50 2.85 -1.28 -8.58
CA VAL A 50 4.28 -1.33 -8.32
C VAL A 50 5.04 -0.25 -9.08
N ALA A 51 4.74 -0.06 -10.37
CA ALA A 51 5.35 0.99 -11.18
C ALA A 51 5.05 2.38 -10.59
N PHE A 52 3.78 2.64 -10.26
CA PHE A 52 3.37 3.90 -9.63
C PHE A 52 4.09 4.15 -8.29
N ALA A 53 4.28 3.11 -7.48
CA ALA A 53 5.04 3.22 -6.24
C ALA A 53 6.52 3.54 -6.52
N LYS A 54 7.16 2.86 -7.47
CA LYS A 54 8.55 3.15 -7.87
C LYS A 54 8.71 4.59 -8.39
N GLU A 55 7.79 5.07 -9.24
CA GLU A 55 7.76 6.45 -9.75
C GLU A 55 7.58 7.49 -8.64
N SER A 56 6.78 7.14 -7.62
CA SER A 56 6.62 7.96 -6.41
C SER A 56 7.87 7.98 -5.52
N GLY A 57 8.96 7.32 -5.91
CA GLY A 57 10.26 7.33 -5.23
C GLY A 57 10.40 6.31 -4.10
N TRP A 58 9.52 5.31 -4.02
CA TRP A 58 9.67 4.20 -3.08
C TRP A 58 10.79 3.26 -3.55
N LYS A 59 11.75 2.98 -2.67
CA LYS A 59 12.87 2.05 -2.94
C LYS A 59 12.54 0.69 -2.35
N LYS A 60 13.12 -0.40 -2.84
CA LYS A 60 12.70 -1.74 -2.43
C LYS A 60 13.91 -2.63 -2.16
N ASP A 61 13.80 -3.40 -1.08
CA ASP A 61 14.78 -4.43 -0.73
C ASP A 61 14.35 -5.85 -1.18
N PHE A 62 13.05 -6.16 -1.36
CA PHE A 62 12.61 -7.55 -1.63
C PHE A 62 11.41 -7.70 -2.57
N GLU A 63 11.55 -8.39 -3.71
CA GLU A 63 10.50 -8.65 -4.73
C GLU A 63 9.98 -10.09 -4.73
N SER A 64 8.67 -10.25 -4.46
CA SER A 64 7.94 -11.47 -4.81
C SER A 64 6.76 -11.07 -5.68
N GLY A 65 6.97 -11.12 -7.00
CA GLY A 65 5.98 -10.76 -8.01
C GLY A 65 5.24 -11.98 -8.60
N LEU A 66 5.45 -13.18 -8.04
CA LEU A 66 4.88 -14.41 -8.58
C LEU A 66 3.74 -14.93 -7.68
N PRO A 67 2.61 -15.36 -8.27
CA PRO A 67 1.55 -16.06 -7.54
C PRO A 67 2.13 -17.24 -6.75
N PRO A 68 1.58 -17.57 -5.57
CA PRO A 68 0.31 -17.07 -4.99
C PRO A 68 0.44 -15.77 -4.17
N ASN A 69 1.65 -15.25 -3.98
CA ASN A 69 1.89 -14.12 -3.06
C ASN A 69 2.32 -12.87 -3.84
N MET A 70 1.36 -12.21 -4.50
CA MET A 70 1.58 -10.92 -5.15
C MET A 70 1.80 -9.84 -4.08
N VAL A 71 3.03 -9.70 -3.60
CA VAL A 71 3.41 -8.79 -2.50
C VAL A 71 4.65 -7.98 -2.86
N TRP A 72 4.51 -6.67 -2.78
CA TRP A 72 5.56 -5.70 -2.99
C TRP A 72 5.70 -4.80 -1.77
N ASN A 73 6.90 -4.67 -1.23
CA ASN A 73 7.19 -3.79 -0.11
C ASN A 73 8.28 -2.79 -0.50
N GLY A 74 7.94 -1.52 -0.53
CA GLY A 74 8.87 -0.41 -0.68
C GLY A 74 9.10 0.31 0.64
N GLN A 75 10.29 0.89 0.80
CA GLN A 75 10.71 1.70 1.92
C GLN A 75 11.26 3.05 1.42
N LYS A 76 11.14 4.07 2.26
CA LYS A 76 11.85 5.35 2.15
C LYS A 76 12.56 5.59 3.47
N ASN A 77 13.87 5.81 3.42
CA ASN A 77 14.66 6.17 4.59
C ASN A 77 14.66 7.70 4.67
N ASN A 78 14.03 8.26 5.71
CA ASN A 78 13.90 9.68 6.05
C ASN A 78 12.73 10.49 5.42
N PRO A 79 11.62 10.71 6.17
CA PRO A 79 11.23 9.95 7.36
C PRO A 79 11.03 8.48 6.99
N ARG A 80 11.26 7.55 7.92
CA ARG A 80 11.11 6.13 7.62
C ARG A 80 9.66 5.83 7.25
N ARG A 81 9.42 5.43 6.00
CA ARG A 81 8.09 5.05 5.52
C ARG A 81 8.16 3.70 4.85
N GLU A 82 7.10 2.93 5.00
CA GLU A 82 6.91 1.65 4.32
C GLU A 82 5.64 1.71 3.48
N CYS A 83 5.71 1.21 2.24
CA CYS A 83 4.60 1.07 1.33
C CYS A 83 4.49 -0.39 0.91
N GLY A 84 3.44 -1.07 1.35
CA GLY A 84 3.07 -2.40 0.91
C GLY A 84 1.99 -2.32 -0.15
N VAL A 85 2.19 -3.03 -1.26
CA VAL A 85 1.18 -3.32 -2.28
C VAL A 85 1.01 -4.82 -2.30
N PHE A 86 -0.21 -5.30 -2.08
CA PHE A 86 -0.48 -6.73 -2.20
C PHE A 86 -1.89 -7.01 -2.70
N ILE A 87 -2.01 -8.10 -3.44
CA ILE A 87 -3.29 -8.66 -3.86
C ILE A 87 -3.47 -9.97 -3.09
N SER A 88 -4.59 -10.09 -2.39
CA SER A 88 -4.91 -11.34 -1.69
C SER A 88 -5.37 -12.39 -2.69
N ASP A 89 -4.95 -13.65 -2.51
CA ASP A 89 -5.35 -14.78 -3.36
C ASP A 89 -6.83 -15.20 -3.17
N ASN A 90 -7.57 -14.55 -2.26
CA ASN A 90 -8.96 -14.87 -1.99
C ASN A 90 -9.88 -14.47 -3.17
N ASP A 91 -11.03 -15.15 -3.30
CA ASP A 91 -12.04 -14.97 -4.35
C ASP A 91 -12.51 -13.51 -4.55
N ALA A 92 -12.31 -12.66 -3.54
CA ALA A 92 -12.71 -11.27 -3.54
C ALA A 92 -11.91 -10.35 -4.49
N ALA A 93 -10.75 -10.81 -5.02
CA ALA A 93 -9.91 -10.03 -5.95
C ALA A 93 -9.77 -8.56 -5.52
N ASP A 94 -9.20 -8.32 -4.35
CA ASP A 94 -9.02 -6.98 -3.80
C ASP A 94 -7.53 -6.60 -3.82
N LEU A 95 -7.21 -5.40 -4.34
CA LEU A 95 -5.90 -4.78 -4.22
C LEU A 95 -5.83 -4.01 -2.90
N MET A 96 -4.91 -4.41 -2.02
CA MET A 96 -4.65 -3.69 -0.79
C MET A 96 -3.33 -2.92 -0.88
N ILE A 97 -3.42 -1.62 -0.62
CA ILE A 97 -2.28 -0.73 -0.49
C ILE A 97 -2.21 -0.25 0.95
N ARG A 98 -1.08 -0.53 1.59
CA ARG A 98 -0.79 -0.15 2.96
C ARG A 98 0.39 0.79 2.98
N LEU A 99 0.18 1.97 3.53
CA LEU A 99 1.23 2.94 3.78
C LEU A 99 1.41 3.07 5.29
N ARG A 100 2.62 2.82 5.77
CA ARG A 100 3.02 3.06 7.16
C ARG A 100 4.06 4.17 7.21
N VAL A 101 3.80 5.16 8.05
CA VAL A 101 4.75 6.24 8.33
C VAL A 101 5.26 6.04 9.74
N PHE A 102 6.58 5.91 9.86
CA PHE A 102 7.32 5.85 11.11
C PHE A 102 7.94 7.22 11.33
N ASP A 103 7.52 7.90 12.40
CA ASP A 103 8.19 9.13 12.86
C ASP A 103 9.38 8.66 13.69
N GLU A 104 10.59 8.74 13.14
CA GLU A 104 11.81 8.58 13.95
C GLU A 104 11.98 9.85 14.81
N PRO A 105 12.29 9.72 16.12
CA PRO A 105 12.65 10.86 16.96
C PRO A 105 13.98 11.50 16.54
#